data_AF-A0A8J4BV86-F1
#
_entry.id   AF-A0A8J4BV86-F1
#
_cell.length_a   1.000
_cell.length_b   1.000
_cell.length_c   1.000
_cell.angle_alpha   90.00
_cell.angle_beta   90.00
_cell.angle_gamma   90.00
#
_symmetry.space_group_name_H-M   'P 1'
#
loop_
_entity.id
_entity.type
_entity.pdbx_description
1 polymer ?
#
loop_
_entity_poly.entity_id
_entity_poly.type
_entity_poly.pdbx_seq_one_letter_code
_entity_poly.pdbx_strand_id
1 'polypeptide(L)'
;HQPGIKMCRYVHWMGDPNHMEGYIPHTHHTSLIRFRLCCWAIEVNRPKGRARAVRHCPMCGREATEDEYHVLMECSAYEGLRQEIRQAGDFLEGNMAAVMSMGNQRRLAKVLHDIRRVRGT
;
A
#
# COMPACT_ATOMS: atom_id res chain seq x y z
N HIS A 1 1.09 -19.67 -17.00
CA HIS A 1 0.97 -19.18 -15.61
C HIS A 1 0.67 -17.69 -15.63
N GLN A 2 -0.44 -17.25 -15.03
CA GLN A 2 -0.67 -15.82 -14.82
C GLN A 2 0.10 -15.38 -13.56
N PRO A 3 1.10 -14.50 -13.64
CA PRO A 3 2.01 -14.14 -12.52
C PRO A 3 1.38 -13.29 -11.39
N GLY A 4 0.09 -13.44 -11.07
CA GLY A 4 -0.64 -12.45 -10.27
C GLY A 4 -2.11 -12.78 -10.11
N ILE A 5 -2.81 -11.88 -9.41
CA ILE A 5 -4.17 -12.11 -8.91
C ILE A 5 -5.16 -11.31 -9.75
N LYS A 6 -6.15 -12.02 -10.28
CA LYS A 6 -7.34 -11.45 -10.92
C LYS A 6 -8.27 -10.93 -9.84
N MET A 7 -8.83 -9.74 -10.05
CA MET A 7 -9.70 -9.09 -9.09
C MET A 7 -10.76 -8.25 -9.77
N CYS A 8 -11.90 -8.12 -9.12
CA CYS A 8 -13.03 -7.35 -9.62
C CYS A 8 -13.02 -5.97 -8.94
N ARG A 9 -13.04 -4.91 -9.75
CA ARG A 9 -13.34 -3.56 -9.28
C ARG A 9 -14.84 -3.32 -9.47
N TYR A 10 -15.55 -3.31 -8.35
CA TYR A 10 -16.97 -2.96 -8.31
C TYR A 10 -17.12 -1.44 -8.31
N VAL A 11 -18.05 -0.92 -9.10
CA VAL A 11 -18.33 0.52 -9.16
C VAL A 11 -19.14 0.96 -7.93
N HIS A 12 -19.98 0.08 -7.40
CA HIS A 12 -20.88 0.36 -6.28
C HIS A 12 -20.70 -0.59 -5.09
N TRP A 13 -21.06 -1.88 -5.23
CA TRP A 13 -21.01 -2.85 -4.14
C TRP A 13 -20.60 -4.25 -4.63
N MET A 14 -20.10 -5.10 -3.72
CA MET A 14 -19.67 -6.47 -4.04
C MET A 14 -20.86 -7.35 -4.42
N GLY A 15 -21.02 -7.61 -5.72
CA GLY A 15 -22.14 -8.36 -6.29
C GLY A 15 -22.84 -7.65 -7.44
N ASP A 16 -22.44 -6.40 -7.73
CA ASP A 16 -22.83 -5.70 -8.96
C ASP A 16 -22.31 -6.48 -10.19
N PRO A 17 -23.18 -6.84 -11.16
CA PRO A 17 -22.73 -7.48 -12.40
C PRO A 17 -21.79 -6.57 -13.20
N ASN A 18 -21.93 -5.24 -13.07
CA ASN A 18 -21.03 -4.26 -13.67
C ASN A 18 -19.78 -4.11 -12.81
N HIS A 19 -18.83 -5.01 -13.05
CA HIS A 19 -17.49 -4.94 -12.49
C HIS A 19 -16.46 -4.88 -13.60
N MET A 20 -15.35 -4.20 -13.33
CA MET A 20 -14.19 -4.23 -14.21
C MET A 20 -13.22 -5.28 -13.68
N GLU A 21 -12.85 -6.22 -14.54
CA GLU A 21 -11.75 -7.14 -14.23
C GLU A 21 -10.42 -6.38 -14.25
N GLY A 22 -9.64 -6.58 -13.20
CA GLY A 22 -8.33 -6.02 -13.02
C GLY A 22 -7.33 -7.09 -12.62
N TYR A 23 -6.05 -6.75 -12.75
CA TYR A 23 -4.96 -7.64 -12.43
C TYR A 23 -3.90 -6.94 -11.60
N ILE A 24 -3.45 -7.58 -10.53
CA ILE A 24 -2.34 -7.11 -9.69
C ILE A 24 -1.26 -8.19 -9.62
N PRO A 25 0.01 -7.86 -9.92
CA PRO A 25 1.14 -8.77 -9.71
C PRO A 25 1.22 -9.27 -8.26
N HIS A 26 1.63 -10.52 -8.02
CA HIS A 26 1.71 -11.08 -6.67
C HIS A 26 2.55 -10.24 -5.69
N THR A 27 3.64 -9.66 -6.18
CA THR A 27 4.53 -8.80 -5.39
C THR A 27 3.84 -7.50 -4.95
N HIS A 28 3.00 -6.93 -5.80
CA HIS A 28 2.21 -5.73 -5.49
C HIS A 28 1.06 -6.07 -4.55
N HIS A 29 0.37 -7.19 -4.80
CA HIS A 29 -0.70 -7.68 -3.95
C HIS A 29 -0.21 -7.95 -2.52
N THR A 30 0.98 -8.52 -2.37
CA THR A 30 1.59 -8.74 -1.04
C THR A 30 1.78 -7.43 -0.28
N SER A 31 2.26 -6.38 -0.94
CA SER A 31 2.38 -5.05 -0.32
C SER A 31 1.02 -4.47 0.05
N LEU A 32 0.02 -4.63 -0.82
CA LEU A 32 -1.35 -4.18 -0.56
C LEU A 32 -1.99 -4.89 0.65
N ILE A 33 -1.89 -6.23 0.73
CA ILE A 33 -2.46 -6.97 1.86
C ILE A 33 -1.78 -6.60 3.18
N ARG A 34 -0.45 -6.44 3.18
CA ARG A 34 0.26 -6.02 4.39
C ARG A 34 -0.19 -4.67 4.89
N PHE A 35 -0.35 -3.73 3.96
CA PHE A 35 -0.90 -2.42 4.24
C PHE A 35 -2.32 -2.50 4.83
N ARG A 36 -3.20 -3.32 4.24
CA ARG A 36 -4.59 -3.48 4.69
C ARG A 36 -4.74 -4.12 6.06
N LEU A 37 -3.79 -4.97 6.45
CA LEU A 37 -3.76 -5.63 7.74
C LEU A 37 -3.03 -4.80 8.82
N CYS A 38 -2.71 -3.53 8.54
CA CYS A 38 -1.91 -2.67 9.42
C CYS A 38 -0.59 -3.33 9.86
N CYS A 39 0.01 -4.08 8.93
CA CYS A 39 1.22 -4.85 9.15
C CYS A 39 2.33 -4.41 8.18
N TRP A 40 2.29 -3.15 7.74
CA TRP A 40 3.29 -2.55 6.85
C TRP A 40 4.72 -2.64 7.38
N ALA A 41 4.90 -2.24 8.64
CA ALA A 41 6.17 -2.33 9.36
C ALA A 41 6.53 -3.78 9.73
N ILE A 42 5.53 -4.65 9.79
CA ILE A 42 5.62 -5.97 10.39
C ILE A 42 5.94 -6.98 9.30
N GLU A 43 7.16 -7.50 9.33
CA GLU A 43 7.49 -8.72 8.61
C GLU A 43 6.90 -9.92 9.35
N VAL A 44 5.59 -10.13 9.18
CA VAL A 44 4.93 -11.36 9.61
C VAL A 44 5.52 -12.54 8.84
N ASN A 45 5.79 -13.64 9.55
CA ASN A 45 6.39 -14.88 9.02
C ASN A 45 7.89 -14.83 8.62
N ARG A 46 8.75 -14.12 9.37
CA ARG A 46 10.19 -14.48 9.33
C ARG A 46 10.37 -15.87 9.96
N PRO A 47 11.15 -16.79 9.36
CA PRO A 47 11.40 -18.13 9.91
C PRO A 47 12.03 -18.14 11.32
N LYS A 48 12.45 -16.98 11.85
CA LYS A 48 13.15 -16.83 13.13
C LYS A 48 12.34 -16.12 14.24
N GLY A 49 11.01 -16.02 14.10
CA GLY A 49 10.10 -15.94 15.25
C GLY A 49 10.18 -14.76 16.23
N ARG A 50 10.83 -13.63 15.91
CA ARG A 50 10.71 -12.41 16.73
C ARG A 50 9.67 -11.47 16.15
N ALA A 51 8.60 -11.21 16.91
CA ALA A 51 7.73 -10.07 16.66
C ALA A 51 8.58 -8.80 16.68
N ARG A 52 8.64 -8.07 15.57
CA ARG A 52 9.33 -6.76 15.56
C ARG A 52 8.42 -5.75 16.25
N ALA A 53 8.97 -5.08 17.27
CA ALA A 53 8.38 -3.89 17.85
C ALA A 53 8.32 -2.74 16.83
N VAL A 54 7.49 -1.74 17.13
CA VAL A 54 7.41 -0.44 16.43
C VAL A 54 8.81 0.03 16.01
N ARG A 55 8.97 0.42 14.74
CA ARG A 55 10.26 0.90 14.22
C ARG A 55 10.15 2.35 13.78
N HIS A 56 11.22 3.10 13.98
CA HIS A 56 11.36 4.41 13.36
C HIS A 56 11.61 4.27 11.85
N CYS A 57 11.13 5.24 11.09
CA CYS A 57 11.33 5.31 9.65
C CYS A 57 12.83 5.49 9.33
N PRO A 58 13.47 4.53 8.64
CA PRO A 58 14.88 4.64 8.31
C PRO A 58 15.14 5.64 7.17
N MET A 59 14.09 6.07 6.47
CA MET A 59 14.23 6.82 5.21
C MET A 59 14.19 8.33 5.39
N CYS A 60 13.37 8.83 6.33
CA CYS A 60 13.16 10.28 6.47
C CYS A 60 14.05 10.93 7.54
N GLY A 61 14.77 10.13 8.34
CA GLY A 61 15.62 10.61 9.43
C GLY A 61 14.86 11.28 10.58
N ARG A 62 13.52 11.30 10.55
CA ARG A 62 12.67 11.73 11.66
C ARG A 62 12.50 10.54 12.61
N GLU A 63 12.45 10.78 13.91
CA GLU A 63 12.07 9.77 14.92
C GLU A 63 10.56 9.42 14.83
N ALA A 64 10.01 9.35 13.63
CA ALA A 64 8.63 9.00 13.35
C ALA A 64 8.49 7.49 13.25
N THR A 65 7.39 6.96 13.79
CA THR A 65 7.02 5.56 13.61
C THR A 65 6.76 5.27 12.13
N GLU A 66 7.32 4.19 11.60
CA GLU A 66 7.13 3.75 10.22
C GLU A 66 5.82 2.96 10.05
N ASP A 67 4.68 3.61 10.28
CA ASP A 67 3.36 3.02 10.03
C ASP A 67 2.81 3.36 8.64
N GLU A 68 1.63 2.83 8.33
CA GLU A 68 0.91 3.05 7.08
C GLU A 68 0.68 4.53 6.79
N TYR A 69 0.36 5.31 7.82
CA TYR A 69 0.08 6.73 7.71
C TYR A 69 1.37 7.49 7.40
N HIS A 70 2.42 7.27 8.17
CA HIS A 70 3.72 7.88 7.93
C HIS A 70 4.21 7.62 6.50
N VAL A 71 4.11 6.38 6.04
CA VAL A 71 4.59 5.98 4.72
C VAL A 71 3.79 6.63 3.58
N LEU A 72 2.46 6.62 3.67
CA LEU A 72 1.59 7.11 2.60
C LEU A 72 1.24 8.60 2.70
N MET A 73 1.50 9.27 3.82
CA MET A 73 1.07 10.66 4.01
C MET A 73 2.23 11.60 4.33
N GLU A 74 3.20 11.17 5.16
CA GLU A 74 4.12 12.12 5.80
C GLU A 74 5.57 12.02 5.34
N CYS A 75 6.07 10.79 5.10
CA CYS A 75 7.48 10.51 4.92
C CYS A 75 8.03 11.24 3.69
N SER A 76 8.89 12.24 3.88
CA SER A 76 9.43 13.05 2.78
C SER A 76 10.18 12.21 1.74
N ALA A 77 10.82 11.10 2.16
CA ALA A 77 11.55 10.21 1.26
C ALA A 77 10.65 9.49 0.23
N TYR A 78 9.35 9.38 0.50
CA TYR A 78 8.38 8.74 -0.42
C TYR A 78 7.51 9.75 -1.18
N GLU A 79 7.78 11.06 -1.03
CA GLU A 79 6.95 12.12 -1.61
C GLU A 79 6.82 11.99 -3.13
N GLY A 80 7.91 11.70 -3.84
CA GLY A 80 7.88 11.47 -5.29
C GLY A 80 6.99 10.30 -5.72
N LEU A 81 6.96 9.22 -4.93
CA LEU A 81 6.13 8.05 -5.21
C LEU A 81 4.63 8.31 -4.94
N ARG A 82 4.32 9.20 -4.00
CA ARG A 82 2.94 9.59 -3.68
C ARG A 82 2.30 10.47 -4.73
N GLN A 83 3.11 11.22 -5.51
CA GLN A 83 2.57 12.06 -6.57
C GLN A 83 1.73 11.26 -7.57
N GLU A 84 2.07 10.00 -7.84
CA GLU A 84 1.28 9.11 -8.71
C GLU A 84 -0.16 8.88 -8.21
N ILE A 85 -0.38 8.84 -6.88
CA ILE A 85 -1.72 8.69 -6.31
C ILE A 85 -2.40 10.06 -6.21
N ARG A 86 -1.66 11.12 -5.87
CA ARG A 86 -2.22 12.48 -5.75
C ARG A 86 -2.74 13.04 -7.07
N GLN A 87 -1.97 12.89 -8.14
CA GLN A 87 -2.34 13.39 -9.48
C GLN A 87 -3.56 12.68 -10.07
N ALA A 88 -3.88 11.48 -9.60
CA ALA A 88 -5.01 10.71 -10.07
C ALA A 88 -6.38 11.21 -9.58
N GLY A 89 -6.42 12.25 -8.73
CA GLY A 89 -7.65 12.68 -8.07
C GLY A 89 -8.16 11.69 -7.01
N ASP A 90 -7.43 10.60 -6.79
CA ASP A 90 -7.71 9.57 -5.78
C ASP A 90 -7.28 10.00 -4.36
N PHE A 91 -6.68 11.19 -4.23
CA PHE A 91 -6.07 11.71 -3.01
C PHE A 91 -6.49 13.17 -2.79
N LEU A 92 -7.66 13.37 -2.20
CA LEU A 92 -8.01 14.66 -1.61
C LEU A 92 -7.59 14.59 -0.14
N GLU A 93 -6.49 15.31 0.17
CA GLU A 93 -6.12 15.75 1.51
C GLU A 93 -5.88 14.67 2.58
N GLY A 94 -4.74 13.98 2.53
CA GLY A 94 -4.15 13.36 3.74
C GLY A 94 -4.99 12.31 4.48
N ASN A 95 -6.13 11.89 3.93
CA ASN A 95 -7.12 11.12 4.65
C ASN A 95 -6.92 9.63 4.40
N MET A 96 -6.49 8.93 5.44
CA MET A 96 -6.30 7.47 5.40
C MET A 96 -7.62 6.75 5.07
N ALA A 97 -8.77 7.27 5.48
CA ALA A 97 -10.06 6.66 5.12
C ALA A 97 -10.32 6.71 3.60
N ALA A 98 -9.89 7.76 2.92
CA ALA A 98 -10.01 7.88 1.46
C ALA A 98 -9.10 6.87 0.75
N VAL A 99 -7.85 6.70 1.22
CA VAL A 99 -6.92 5.69 0.70
C VAL A 99 -7.46 4.28 0.93
N MET A 100 -8.01 4.01 2.12
CA MET A 100 -8.65 2.72 2.39
C MET A 100 -9.85 2.48 1.46
N SER A 101 -10.61 3.52 1.14
CA SER A 101 -11.81 3.39 0.31
C SER A 101 -11.55 3.56 -1.19
N MET A 102 -10.28 3.74 -1.60
CA MET A 102 -9.92 4.05 -2.98
C MET A 102 -10.38 2.95 -3.95
N GLY A 103 -11.11 3.33 -5.00
CA GLY A 103 -11.60 2.36 -5.99
C GLY A 103 -10.48 1.68 -6.79
N ASN A 104 -9.35 2.36 -7.00
CA ASN A 104 -8.22 1.85 -7.78
C ASN A 104 -7.14 1.17 -6.93
N GLN A 105 -7.46 0.00 -6.38
CA GLN A 105 -6.54 -0.80 -5.55
C GLN A 105 -5.24 -1.19 -6.28
N ARG A 106 -5.27 -1.30 -7.62
CA ARG A 106 -4.08 -1.60 -8.44
C ARG A 106 -3.04 -0.51 -8.36
N ARG A 107 -3.47 0.76 -8.41
CA ARG A 107 -2.58 1.91 -8.26
C ARG A 107 -1.97 1.94 -6.86
N LEU A 108 -2.77 1.72 -5.81
CA LEU A 108 -2.27 1.60 -4.44
C LEU A 108 -1.19 0.52 -4.33
N ALA A 109 -1.48 -0.67 -4.85
CA ALA A 109 -0.59 -1.81 -4.78
C ALA A 109 0.75 -1.55 -5.49
N LYS A 110 0.74 -0.82 -6.61
CA LYS A 110 1.96 -0.38 -7.30
C LYS A 110 2.79 0.56 -6.42
N VAL A 111 2.19 1.64 -5.91
CA VAL A 111 2.93 2.62 -5.10
C VAL A 111 3.48 2.00 -3.82
N LEU A 112 2.69 1.16 -3.14
CA LEU A 112 3.17 0.38 -2.00
C LEU A 112 4.33 -0.56 -2.38
N HIS A 113 4.27 -1.19 -3.55
CA HIS A 113 5.39 -1.99 -4.04
C HIS A 113 6.65 -1.15 -4.25
N ASP A 114 6.52 0.02 -4.88
CA ASP A 114 7.64 0.90 -5.19
C ASP A 114 8.28 1.48 -3.92
N ILE A 115 7.47 1.88 -2.94
CA ILE A 115 7.96 2.32 -1.62
C ILE A 115 8.78 1.20 -0.96
N ARG A 116 8.27 -0.04 -1.00
CA ARG A 116 8.95 -1.18 -0.42
C ARG A 116 10.28 -1.50 -1.13
N ARG A 117 10.33 -1.33 -2.46
CA ARG A 117 11.57 -1.44 -3.25
C ARG A 117 12.59 -0.39 -2.81
N VAL A 118 12.17 0.87 -2.67
CA VAL A 118 13.05 1.97 -2.23
C VAL A 118 13.58 1.75 -0.82
N ARG A 119 12.79 1.14 0.07
CA ARG A 119 13.23 0.75 1.42
C ARG A 119 14.29 -0.36 1.42
N GLY A 120 14.35 -1.21 0.39
CA GLY A 120 15.29 -2.33 0.30
C GLY A 120 14.89 -3.58 1.10
N THR A 121 13.59 -3.91 1.19
CA THR A 121 13.04 -5.08 1.94
C THR A 121 12.12 -5.98 1.14
#